data_AF-A0A1M7QHL4-F1
#
_entry.id   AF-A0A1M7QHL4-F1
#
_cell.length_a   1.000
_cell.length_b   1.000
_cell.length_c   1.000
_cell.angle_alpha   90.00
_cell.angle_beta   90.00
_cell.angle_gamma   90.00
#
_symmetry.space_group_name_H-M   'P 1'
#
loop_
_entity.id
_entity.type
_entity.pdbx_description
1 polymer ?
#
loop_
_entity_poly.entity_id
_entity_poly.type
_entity_poly.pdbx_seq_one_letter_code
_entity_poly.pdbx_strand_id
1 'polypeptide(L)'
;MQTALIAITQYCSIHEIETDFINSLADEGLIAITVVEGDRFISEEQLQDLELYTRWYSEMGINTAGIEVIKHLLEKIRHMQSEIATLRERLHLYEAF
;
A
#
# COMPACT_ATOMS: atom_id res chain seq x y z
N MET A 1 15.52 14.77 -5.74
CA MET A 1 14.10 15.05 -6.03
C MET A 1 13.48 15.52 -4.72
N GLN A 2 12.69 16.60 -4.72
CA GLN A 2 11.98 17.03 -3.51
C GLN A 2 10.82 16.06 -3.29
N THR A 3 10.88 15.28 -2.21
CA THR A 3 9.76 14.43 -1.79
C THR A 3 8.73 15.33 -1.13
N ALA A 4 7.55 15.46 -1.72
CA ALA A 4 6.46 16.17 -1.06
C ALA A 4 6.03 15.38 0.18
N LEU A 5 5.89 16.10 1.29
CA LEU A 5 5.51 15.55 2.58
C LEU A 5 4.10 15.98 2.92
N ILE A 6 3.29 15.02 3.36
CA ILE A 6 1.88 15.22 3.71
C ILE A 6 1.76 15.07 5.22
N ALA A 7 1.24 16.10 5.89
CA ALA A 7 1.04 16.06 7.32
C ALA A 7 -0.02 15.00 7.69
N ILE A 8 0.33 14.10 8.61
CA ILE A 8 -0.59 13.02 9.02
C ILE A 8 -1.86 13.59 9.65
N THR A 9 -1.74 14.67 10.41
CA THR A 9 -2.88 15.37 11.03
C THR A 9 -3.88 15.87 9.98
N GLN A 10 -3.39 16.44 8.88
CA GLN A 10 -4.22 16.89 7.77
C GLN A 10 -4.89 15.70 7.07
N TYR A 11 -4.14 14.62 6.81
CA TYR A 11 -4.67 13.42 6.19
C TYR A 11 -5.80 12.80 7.02
N CYS A 12 -5.55 12.56 8.32
CA CYS A 12 -6.55 12.04 9.26
C CYS A 12 -7.82 12.90 9.30
N SER A 13 -7.68 14.23 9.27
CA SER A 13 -8.82 15.15 9.30
C SER A 13 -9.65 15.10 8.02
N ILE A 14 -9.04 14.93 6.84
CA ILE A 14 -9.76 14.89 5.55
C ILE A 14 -10.49 13.56 5.37
N HIS A 15 -9.86 12.47 5.78
CA HIS A 15 -10.37 11.11 5.58
C HIS A 15 -11.17 10.57 6.77
N GLU A 16 -11.36 11.39 7.82
CA GLU A 16 -12.10 11.05 9.04
C GLU A 16 -11.62 9.72 9.68
N ILE A 17 -10.30 9.56 9.79
CA ILE A 17 -9.68 8.39 10.39
C ILE A 17 -8.83 8.76 11.61
N GLU A 18 -8.69 7.80 12.53
CA GLU A 18 -7.91 7.98 13.74
C GLU A 18 -6.40 7.85 13.47
N THR A 19 -5.60 8.62 14.20
CA THR A 19 -4.13 8.54 14.14
C THR A 19 -3.61 7.17 14.58
N ASP A 20 -4.36 6.44 15.41
CA ASP A 20 -3.99 5.13 15.91
C ASP A 20 -3.96 4.08 14.78
N PHE A 21 -4.85 4.22 13.79
CA PHE A 21 -4.80 3.42 12.58
C PHE A 21 -3.50 3.68 11.78
N ILE A 22 -3.14 4.95 11.61
CA ILE A 22 -1.89 5.33 10.92
C ILE A 22 -0.66 4.80 11.67
N ASN A 23 -0.67 4.85 13.00
CA ASN A 23 0.39 4.28 13.84
C ASN A 23 0.49 2.77 13.64
N SER A 24 -0.64 2.08 13.67
CA SER A 24 -0.69 0.62 13.48
C SER A 24 -0.16 0.20 12.11
N LEU A 25 -0.49 0.95 11.05
CA LEU A 25 0.10 0.72 9.71
C LEU A 25 1.61 0.91 9.70
N ALA A 26 2.13 1.91 10.42
CA ALA A 26 3.57 2.16 10.50
C ALA A 26 4.29 1.08 11.33
N ASP A 27 3.69 0.63 12.43
CA ASP A 27 4.22 -0.42 13.30
C ASP A 27 4.31 -1.77 12.57
N GLU A 28 3.35 -2.06 11.69
CA GLU A 28 3.37 -3.23 10.80
C GLU A 28 4.26 -3.04 9.56
N GLY A 29 4.89 -1.87 9.40
CA GLY A 29 5.77 -1.57 8.26
C GLY A 29 5.05 -1.42 6.92
N LEU A 30 3.72 -1.21 6.94
CA LEU A 30 2.91 -0.99 5.74
C LEU A 30 3.14 0.40 5.15
N ILE A 31 3.47 1.38 6.01
CA ILE A 31 3.85 2.74 5.62
C ILE A 31 5.05 3.22 6.45
N ALA A 32 5.76 4.23 5.95
CA ALA A 32 6.83 4.92 6.67
C ALA A 32 6.41 6.34 7.08
N ILE A 33 6.65 6.68 8.35
CA ILE A 33 6.41 8.02 8.91
C ILE A 33 7.76 8.75 9.03
N THR A 34 7.80 9.98 8.55
CA THR A 34 8.94 10.90 8.72
C THR A 34 8.59 11.96 9.77
N VAL A 35 9.52 12.26 10.67
CA VAL A 35 9.35 13.32 11.67
C VAL A 35 10.23 14.51 11.30
N VAL A 36 9.63 15.69 11.16
CA VAL A 36 10.31 16.96 10.86
C VAL A 36 9.87 17.97 11.91
N GLU A 37 10.83 18.53 12.66
CA GLU A 37 10.57 19.53 13.72
C GLU A 37 9.53 19.09 14.78
N GLY A 38 9.37 17.78 14.98
CA GLY A 38 8.41 17.20 15.93
C GLY A 38 7.06 16.84 15.30
N ASP A 39 6.78 17.31 14.09
CA ASP A 39 5.57 16.98 13.34
C ASP A 39 5.78 15.74 12.47
N ARG A 40 4.70 14.98 12.26
CA ARG A 40 4.73 13.70 11.55
C ARG A 40 4.14 13.82 10.15
N PHE A 41 4.86 13.25 9.20
CA PHE A 41 4.56 13.31 7.78
C PHE A 41 4.65 11.94 7.13
N ILE A 42 3.94 11.79 6.02
CA ILE A 42 4.11 10.68 5.08
C ILE A 42 4.60 11.23 3.74
N SER A 43 5.46 10.48 3.06
CA SER A 43 5.85 10.77 1.67
C SER A 43 4.62 10.66 0.75
N GLU A 44 4.48 11.61 -0.19
CA GLU A 44 3.47 11.56 -1.25
C GLU A 44 3.51 10.24 -2.06
N GLU A 45 4.69 9.62 -2.20
CA GLU A 45 4.85 8.35 -2.91
C GLU A 45 4.05 7.20 -2.26
N GLN A 46 3.77 7.30 -0.95
CA GLN A 46 2.99 6.30 -0.21
C GLN A 46 1.50 6.67 -0.12
N LEU A 47 1.10 7.85 -0.63
CA LEU A 47 -0.27 8.35 -0.48
C LEU A 47 -1.27 7.40 -1.16
N GLN A 48 -0.93 6.88 -2.33
CA GLN A 48 -1.80 5.95 -3.06
C GLN A 48 -2.06 4.66 -2.25
N ASP A 49 -1.02 4.08 -1.67
CA ASP A 49 -1.15 2.89 -0.82
C ASP A 49 -1.94 3.22 0.45
N LEU A 50 -1.68 4.37 1.06
CA LEU A 50 -2.40 4.80 2.25
C LEU A 50 -3.90 5.01 1.99
N GLU A 51 -4.29 5.61 0.87
CA GLU A 51 -5.69 5.75 0.47
C GLU A 51 -6.38 4.39 0.28
N LEU A 52 -5.67 3.43 -0.32
CA LEU A 52 -6.19 2.07 -0.48
C LEU A 52 -6.39 1.39 0.89
N TYR A 53 -5.41 1.50 1.78
CA TYR A 53 -5.48 0.93 3.13
C TYR A 53 -6.60 1.58 3.96
N THR A 54 -6.73 2.91 3.86
CA THR A 54 -7.83 3.66 4.48
C THR A 54 -9.18 3.15 4.02
N ARG A 55 -9.36 2.92 2.71
CA ARG A 55 -10.61 2.34 2.18
C ARG A 55 -10.88 0.93 2.68
N TRP A 56 -9.87 0.06 2.72
CA TRP A 56 -10.03 -1.29 3.28
C TRP A 56 -10.45 -1.26 4.75
N TYR A 57 -9.89 -0.32 5.51
CA TYR A 57 -10.26 -0.13 6.90
C TYR A 57 -11.67 0.44 7.07
N SER A 58 -11.97 1.58 6.44
CA SER A 58 -13.21 2.32 6.66
C SER A 58 -14.43 1.73 5.94
N GLU A 59 -14.26 1.20 4.71
CA GLU A 59 -15.36 0.67 3.91
C GLU A 59 -15.58 -0.83 4.13
N MET A 60 -14.50 -1.58 4.37
CA MET A 60 -14.55 -3.06 4.44
C MET A 60 -14.31 -3.62 5.85
N GLY A 61 -13.97 -2.77 6.84
CA GLY A 61 -13.75 -3.20 8.22
C GLY A 61 -12.51 -4.09 8.39
N ILE A 62 -11.53 -3.97 7.50
CA ILE A 62 -10.32 -4.79 7.52
C ILE A 62 -9.28 -4.12 8.44
N ASN A 63 -8.79 -4.86 9.43
CA ASN A 63 -7.73 -4.38 10.31
C ASN A 63 -6.35 -4.42 9.62
N THR A 64 -5.35 -3.78 10.22
CA THR A 64 -4.00 -3.65 9.67
C THR A 64 -3.34 -5.01 9.37
N ALA A 65 -3.42 -5.98 10.29
CA ALA A 65 -2.95 -7.34 10.03
C ALA A 65 -3.62 -8.00 8.81
N GLY A 66 -4.91 -7.74 8.59
CA GLY A 66 -5.63 -8.17 7.39
C GLY A 66 -5.12 -7.48 6.12
N ILE A 67 -4.81 -6.18 6.20
CA ILE A 67 -4.20 -5.40 5.11
C ILE A 67 -2.83 -6.00 4.72
N GLU A 68 -1.98 -6.34 5.69
CA GLU A 68 -0.69 -6.98 5.44
C GLU A 68 -0.85 -8.32 4.70
N VAL A 69 -1.76 -9.17 5.17
CA VAL A 69 -2.04 -10.46 4.54
C VAL A 69 -2.53 -10.27 3.10
N ILE A 70 -3.44 -9.32 2.87
CA ILE A 70 -3.95 -9.01 1.53
C ILE A 70 -2.83 -8.52 0.61
N LYS A 71 -1.96 -7.63 1.10
CA LYS A 71 -0.81 -7.13 0.34
C LYS A 71 0.09 -8.29 -0.11
N HIS A 72 0.46 -9.18 0.81
CA HIS A 72 1.29 -10.35 0.52
C HIS A 72 0.63 -11.30 -0.50
N LEU A 73 -0.67 -11.53 -0.37
CA LEU A 73 -1.41 -12.38 -1.31
C LEU A 73 -1.50 -11.75 -2.70
N LEU A 74 -1.74 -10.44 -2.79
CA LEU A 74 -1.73 -9.71 -4.06
C LEU A 74 -0.36 -9.76 -4.75
N GLU A 75 0.73 -9.64 -3.99
CA GLU A 75 2.08 -9.81 -4.53
C GLU A 75 2.31 -11.21 -5.11
N LYS A 76 1.92 -12.25 -4.37
CA LYS A 76 1.99 -13.63 -4.88
C LYS A 76 1.16 -13.82 -6.14
N ILE A 77 -0.05 -13.29 -6.18
CA ILE A 77 -0.93 -13.37 -7.36
C ILE A 77 -0.29 -12.67 -8.57
N ARG A 78 0.25 -11.46 -8.38
CA ARG A 78 0.95 -10.73 -9.44
C ARG A 78 2.16 -11.50 -9.97
N HIS A 79 2.94 -12.12 -9.08
CA HIS A 79 4.07 -12.96 -9.47
C HIS A 79 3.63 -14.15 -10.32
N MET A 80 2.61 -14.90 -9.86
CA MET A 80 2.06 -16.03 -10.60
C MET A 80 1.48 -15.61 -11.96
N GLN A 81 0.80 -14.47 -12.03
CA GLN A 81 0.28 -13.94 -13.30
C GLN A 81 1.40 -13.60 -14.29
N SER A 82 2.49 -13.00 -13.81
CA SER A 82 3.68 -12.71 -14.64
C SER A 82 4.35 -13.99 -15.14
N GLU A 83 4.47 -15.02 -14.30
CA GLU A 83 5.00 -16.32 -14.70
C GLU A 83 4.12 -16.99 -15.76
N ILE A 84 2.79 -17.01 -15.55
CA ILE A 84 1.83 -17.56 -16.54
C ILE A 84 1.93 -16.81 -17.87
N ALA A 85 2.02 -15.48 -17.85
CA ALA A 85 2.17 -14.67 -19.06
C ALA A 85 3.47 -15.02 -19.81
N THR A 86 4.58 -15.16 -19.07
CA THR A 86 5.88 -15.55 -19.63
C THR A 86 5.85 -16.96 -20.24
N LEU A 87 5.19 -17.91 -19.58
CA LEU A 87 5.04 -19.28 -20.08
C LEU A 87 4.17 -19.33 -21.34
N ARG A 88 3.09 -18.55 -21.39
CA ARG A 88 2.23 -18.44 -22.58
C ARG A 88 2.96 -17.84 -23.77
N GLU A 89 3.74 -16.78 -23.56
CA GLU A 89 4.56 -16.17 -24.61
C GLU A 89 5.56 -17.19 -25.18
N ARG A 90 6.25 -17.93 -24.31
CA ARG A 90 7.17 -18.99 -24.74
C ARG A 90 6.47 -20.10 -25.51
N LEU A 91 5.28 -20.52 -25.08
CA LEU A 91 4.50 -21.56 -25.76
C LEU A 91 4.07 -21.09 -27.15
N HIS A 92 3.59 -19.85 -27.28
CA HIS A 92 3.23 -19.28 -28.59
C HIS A 92 4.41 -19.27 -29.56
N LEU A 93 5.62 -18.99 -29.11
CA LEU A 93 6.81 -19.07 -29.96
C LEU A 93 7.09 -20.49 -30.46
N TYR A 94 6.83 -21.54 -29.65
CA TYR A 94 7.00 -22.92 -30.08
C TYR A 94 5.89 -23.40 -31.03
N GLU A 95 4.64 -22.98 -30.80
CA GLU A 95 3.49 -23.35 -31.64
C GLU A 95 3.41 -22.58 -32.96
N ALA A 96 4.16 -21.48 -33.08
CA ALA A 96 4.26 -20.69 -34.32
C ALA A 96 5.22 -21.30 -35.38
N PHE A 97 5.84 -22.44 -35.08
CA PHE A 97 6.64 -23.27 -36.01
C PHE A 97 5.91 -24.57 -36.34
#